data_AF-A0A9D5NVI0-F1
#
_entry.id   AF-A0A9D5NVI0-F1
#
_cell.length_a   1.000
_cell.length_b   1.000
_cell.length_c   1.000
_cell.angle_alpha   90.00
_cell.angle_beta   90.00
_cell.angle_gamma   90.00
#
_symmetry.space_group_name_H-M   'P 1'
#
loop_
_entity.id
_entity.type
_entity.pdbx_description
1 polymer ?
#
loop_
_entity_poly.entity_id
_entity_poly.type
_entity_poly.pdbx_seq_one_letter_code
_entity_poly.pdbx_strand_id
1 'polypeptide(L)'
;MKRSLILLVIALMVIPVKAQYYPSQSIEKPVRPMDPYWHTGNLFQHLDVALSLGTSGIGIEVASPICKYAQVRVGYELMPHFKKHKGHDVLVGGQTSHQYDDKGYRKETNYDKARDLMWREEGLDMYDHVNFTGRFTMQNFKFLVDVFPLADNKKLHLTVGFYWGPSEIADFKNDSGYDGTVACITAYNTKYANASPDDVIKEYGPAGVNGGVFKNDIKDASGKVIHKAGSNYLLTGGNKGTINVAVKTNSIKPFLGVGYTSIFTKKRPDIKWAVTGGVMFWGGTPSMYTPDGINMTKDLNNEGWSSVSLLSKLQVYPTIGFRVIKNIF
;
A
#
# COMPACT_ATOMS: atom_id res chain seq x y z
N MET A 1 -17.01 -3.69 -23.84
CA MET A 1 -15.53 -3.69 -23.93
C MET A 1 -15.00 -2.26 -24.07
N LYS A 2 -14.62 -1.59 -22.98
CA LYS A 2 -13.76 -0.39 -23.02
C LYS A 2 -12.86 -0.40 -21.77
N ARG A 3 -11.58 -0.72 -21.98
CA ARG A 3 -10.53 -0.64 -20.98
C ARG A 3 -10.03 0.81 -20.96
N SER A 4 -10.42 1.61 -19.96
CA SER A 4 -9.76 2.90 -19.71
C SER A 4 -8.52 2.65 -18.87
N LEU A 5 -7.39 2.72 -19.57
CA LEU A 5 -6.04 2.61 -19.07
C LEU A 5 -5.67 3.86 -18.26
N ILE A 6 -5.02 3.61 -17.13
CA ILE A 6 -4.45 4.56 -16.19
C ILE A 6 -3.47 5.49 -16.93
N LEU A 7 -3.71 6.79 -16.81
CA LEU A 7 -2.81 7.87 -17.21
C LEU A 7 -1.58 7.88 -16.28
N LEU A 8 -0.53 7.18 -16.70
CA LEU A 8 0.82 7.38 -16.20
C LEU A 8 1.39 8.59 -16.96
N VAL A 9 1.55 9.72 -16.28
CA VAL A 9 2.19 10.92 -16.81
C VAL A 9 3.68 10.62 -17.00
N ILE A 10 4.03 10.11 -18.18
CA ILE A 10 5.36 10.26 -18.77
C ILE A 10 5.28 11.55 -19.59
N ALA A 11 5.43 12.68 -18.92
CA ALA A 11 5.74 13.93 -19.61
C ALA A 11 7.26 13.99 -19.79
N LEU A 12 7.68 13.76 -21.03
CA LEU A 12 9.02 14.08 -21.53
C LEU A 12 9.43 15.48 -21.06
N MET A 13 10.51 15.58 -20.30
CA MET A 13 11.41 16.73 -20.40
C MET A 13 12.60 16.31 -21.25
N VAL A 14 12.41 16.32 -22.56
CA VAL A 14 13.50 16.56 -23.50
C VAL A 14 13.80 18.05 -23.40
N ILE A 15 14.77 18.41 -22.56
CA ILE A 15 15.39 19.73 -22.63
C ILE A 15 16.46 19.63 -23.72
N PRO A 16 16.44 20.47 -24.77
CA PRO A 16 17.54 20.54 -25.70
C PRO A 16 18.74 21.11 -24.96
N VAL A 17 19.74 20.27 -24.67
CA VAL A 17 21.03 20.72 -24.15
C VAL A 17 21.75 21.43 -25.29
N LYS A 18 21.49 22.74 -25.46
CA LYS A 18 22.47 23.61 -26.11
C LYS A 18 23.60 23.82 -25.11
N ALA A 19 24.65 23.03 -25.28
CA ALA A 19 25.94 23.22 -24.63
C ALA A 19 26.50 24.60 -25.02
N GLN A 20 26.47 25.57 -24.11
CA GLN A 20 27.38 26.70 -24.17
C GLN A 20 28.66 26.29 -23.46
N TYR A 21 29.63 25.86 -24.25
CA TYR A 21 31.01 25.63 -23.85
C TYR A 21 31.66 26.99 -23.58
N TYR A 22 32.04 27.25 -22.33
CA TYR A 22 32.98 28.33 -21.98
C TYR A 22 34.28 27.68 -21.54
N PRO A 23 35.41 27.88 -22.25
CA PRO A 23 36.69 27.33 -21.84
C PRO A 23 37.17 28.09 -20.60
N SER A 24 37.23 27.41 -19.45
CA SER A 24 37.96 27.92 -18.29
C SER A 24 39.45 27.76 -18.54
N GLN A 25 40.20 28.88 -18.46
CA GLN A 25 41.65 28.93 -18.59
C GLN A 25 42.35 27.90 -17.68
N SER A 26 43.34 27.22 -18.24
CA SER A 26 44.22 26.27 -17.56
C SER A 26 45.15 27.02 -16.60
N ILE A 27 44.83 27.02 -15.32
CA ILE A 27 45.84 27.20 -14.28
C ILE A 27 46.38 25.80 -13.99
N GLU A 28 47.60 25.52 -14.43
CA GLU A 28 48.35 24.32 -14.02
C GLU A 28 48.33 24.24 -12.49
N LYS A 29 47.57 23.29 -11.95
CA LYS A 29 47.65 22.92 -10.54
C LYS A 29 48.71 21.83 -10.42
N PRO A 30 49.65 21.94 -9.47
CA PRO A 30 50.66 20.90 -9.28
C PRO A 30 49.98 19.55 -9.04
N VAL A 31 50.46 18.53 -9.74
CA VAL A 31 50.01 17.14 -9.61
C VAL A 31 50.21 16.72 -8.16
N ARG A 32 49.12 16.62 -7.39
CA ARG A 32 49.17 16.04 -6.05
C ARG A 32 49.46 14.55 -6.20
N PRO A 33 50.28 13.95 -5.31
CA PRO A 33 50.51 12.51 -5.31
C PRO A 33 49.16 11.79 -5.25
N MET A 34 49.06 10.69 -5.99
CA MET A 34 47.85 9.90 -6.18
C MET A 34 47.28 9.49 -4.81
N ASP A 35 46.21 10.19 -4.40
CA ASP A 35 45.51 9.92 -3.13
C ASP A 35 45.10 8.44 -3.09
N PRO A 36 45.42 7.69 -2.02
CA PRO A 36 44.99 6.29 -1.90
C PRO A 36 43.45 6.21 -1.97
N TYR A 37 42.95 5.23 -2.72
CA TYR A 37 41.51 5.01 -2.99
C TYR A 37 40.64 4.98 -1.71
N TRP A 38 41.24 4.61 -0.58
CA TRP A 38 40.67 4.67 0.75
C TRP A 38 41.37 5.74 1.57
N HIS A 39 40.75 6.91 1.75
CA HIS A 39 41.18 7.82 2.81
C HIS A 39 40.78 7.18 4.15
N THR A 40 41.68 6.43 4.76
CA THR A 40 41.66 6.12 6.20
C THR A 40 41.83 7.44 6.96
N GLY A 41 40.73 8.14 7.27
CA GLY A 41 40.82 9.35 8.08
C GLY A 41 39.59 10.22 8.32
N ASN A 42 38.55 10.22 7.47
CA ASN A 42 37.48 11.24 7.55
C ASN A 42 36.05 10.68 7.48
N LEU A 43 35.75 9.62 8.25
CA LEU A 43 34.37 9.20 8.47
C LEU A 43 33.67 10.23 9.37
N PHE A 44 32.48 10.69 9.01
CA PHE A 44 31.61 11.57 9.83
C PHE A 44 32.05 13.02 10.05
N GLN A 45 32.99 13.57 9.26
CA GLN A 45 33.39 14.97 9.42
C GLN A 45 32.33 15.98 9.00
N HIS A 46 31.39 15.57 8.13
CA HIS A 46 30.26 16.41 7.76
C HIS A 46 28.94 15.75 8.11
N LEU A 47 28.07 16.52 8.77
CA LEU A 47 26.74 16.07 9.13
C LEU A 47 25.68 16.96 8.46
N ASP A 48 24.94 16.36 7.54
CA ASP A 48 23.82 16.99 6.87
C ASP A 48 22.52 16.54 7.56
N VAL A 49 21.70 17.48 8.01
CA VAL A 49 20.34 17.21 8.50
C VAL A 49 19.35 17.64 7.45
N ALA A 50 18.34 16.81 7.20
CA ALA A 50 17.36 17.05 6.15
C ALA A 50 15.93 16.85 6.64
N LEU A 51 15.04 17.70 6.13
CA LEU A 51 13.61 17.45 6.15
C LEU A 51 13.22 16.82 4.81
N SER A 52 12.55 15.68 4.86
CA SER A 52 12.08 14.93 3.69
C SER A 52 10.57 14.98 3.57
N LEU A 53 10.07 15.17 2.35
CA LEU A 53 8.67 15.07 1.99
C LEU A 53 8.57 14.20 0.74
N GLY A 54 7.75 13.16 0.77
CA GLY A 54 7.58 12.28 -0.38
C GLY A 54 6.29 11.48 -0.34
N THR A 55 6.13 10.59 -1.30
CA THR A 55 4.97 9.68 -1.36
C THR A 55 4.90 8.76 -0.15
N SER A 56 6.05 8.41 0.43
CA SER A 56 6.17 7.65 1.68
C SER A 56 5.93 8.46 2.95
N GLY A 57 5.74 9.78 2.85
CA GLY A 57 5.37 10.65 3.96
C GLY A 57 6.34 11.81 4.23
N ILE A 58 6.28 12.32 5.46
CA ILE A 58 7.14 13.40 5.97
C ILE A 58 8.16 12.76 6.90
N GLY A 59 9.41 13.23 6.86
CA GLY A 59 10.47 12.64 7.66
C GLY A 59 11.64 13.55 7.94
N ILE A 60 12.51 13.08 8.82
CA ILE A 60 13.79 13.70 9.15
C ILE A 60 14.88 12.71 8.81
N GLU A 61 15.95 13.20 8.19
CA GLU A 61 17.13 12.41 7.85
C GLU A 61 18.39 13.08 8.40
N VAL A 62 19.37 12.24 8.70
CA VAL A 62 20.75 12.63 8.93
C VAL A 62 21.60 11.90 7.89
N ALA A 63 22.53 12.61 7.28
CA ALA A 63 23.39 12.07 6.26
C ALA A 63 24.84 12.46 6.51
N SER A 64 25.75 11.55 6.15
CA SER A 64 27.17 11.80 6.25
C SER A 64 27.95 11.14 5.11
N PRO A 65 28.88 11.87 4.45
CA PRO A 65 29.75 11.28 3.44
C PRO A 65 30.70 10.27 4.09
N ILE A 66 30.81 9.08 3.49
CA ILE A 66 31.78 8.06 3.89
C ILE A 66 33.05 8.19 3.02
N CYS A 67 32.87 8.48 1.73
CA CYS A 67 33.97 8.70 0.80
C CYS A 67 33.59 9.74 -0.26
N LYS A 68 34.52 10.04 -1.18
CA LYS A 68 34.32 11.02 -2.27
C LYS A 68 33.12 10.68 -3.20
N TYR A 69 32.66 9.43 -3.18
CA TYR A 69 31.64 8.86 -4.06
C TYR A 69 30.43 8.27 -3.32
N ALA A 70 30.43 8.25 -1.98
CA ALA A 70 29.36 7.60 -1.23
C ALA A 70 28.96 8.39 0.01
N GLN A 71 27.66 8.51 0.24
CA GLN A 71 27.06 9.15 1.41
C GLN A 71 26.03 8.21 2.03
N VAL A 72 26.14 8.00 3.35
CA VAL A 72 25.13 7.24 4.10
C VAL A 72 24.07 8.20 4.62
N ARG A 73 22.83 7.73 4.60
CA ARG A 73 21.65 8.42 5.08
C ARG A 73 20.86 7.52 6.00
N VAL A 74 20.50 8.06 7.14
CA VAL A 74 19.66 7.40 8.13
C VAL A 74 18.52 8.34 8.46
N GLY A 75 17.30 7.84 8.52
CA GLY A 75 16.17 8.71 8.84
C GLY A 75 14.92 7.94 9.22
N TYR A 76 13.87 8.71 9.50
CA TYR A 76 12.55 8.20 9.82
C TYR A 76 11.50 8.96 9.01
N GLU A 77 10.54 8.24 8.45
CA GLU A 77 9.41 8.79 7.69
C GLU A 77 8.07 8.28 8.25
N LEU A 78 7.11 9.18 8.29
CA LEU A 78 5.74 8.94 8.68
C LEU A 78 4.80 9.43 7.58
N MET A 79 4.01 8.52 7.03
CA MET A 79 2.88 8.85 6.17
C MET A 79 1.66 9.16 7.04
N PRO A 80 1.01 10.33 6.90
CA PRO A 80 -0.25 10.63 7.55
C PRO A 80 -1.35 9.63 7.15
N HIS A 81 -2.33 9.42 8.03
CA HIS A 81 -3.45 8.54 7.76
C HIS A 81 -4.34 9.11 6.66
N PHE A 82 -4.35 8.47 5.49
CA PHE A 82 -5.33 8.76 4.45
C PHE A 82 -6.53 7.84 4.59
N LYS A 83 -7.73 8.43 4.69
CA LYS A 83 -9.00 7.72 4.74
C LYS A 83 -9.62 7.69 3.34
N LYS A 84 -10.05 6.52 2.88
CA LYS A 84 -10.90 6.37 1.69
C LYS A 84 -12.13 5.55 2.04
N HIS A 85 -13.29 6.07 1.69
CA HIS A 85 -14.57 5.40 1.89
C HIS A 85 -14.95 4.62 0.63
N LYS A 86 -15.37 3.36 0.78
CA LYS A 86 -15.95 2.54 -0.29
C LYS A 86 -17.05 1.66 0.28
N GLY A 87 -18.23 1.70 -0.34
CA GLY A 87 -19.31 0.74 -0.10
C GLY A 87 -19.06 -0.56 -0.84
N HIS A 88 -19.42 -1.68 -0.21
CA HIS A 88 -19.39 -3.01 -0.81
C HIS A 88 -20.71 -3.72 -0.54
N ASP A 89 -21.26 -4.38 -1.57
CA ASP A 89 -22.58 -5.00 -1.50
C ASP A 89 -22.62 -6.22 -0.57
N VAL A 90 -23.76 -6.39 0.09
CA VAL A 90 -24.10 -7.56 0.89
C VAL A 90 -24.63 -8.67 -0.02
N LEU A 91 -24.27 -9.92 0.28
CA LEU A 91 -24.77 -11.12 -0.37
C LEU A 91 -25.51 -11.99 0.65
N VAL A 92 -26.56 -12.68 0.20
CA VAL A 92 -27.21 -13.75 0.96
C VAL A 92 -27.36 -14.98 0.06
N GLY A 93 -26.89 -16.13 0.53
CA GLY A 93 -26.89 -17.37 -0.27
C GLY A 93 -26.06 -17.27 -1.56
N GLY A 94 -25.09 -16.36 -1.60
CA GLY A 94 -24.29 -16.07 -2.79
C GLY A 94 -25.01 -15.25 -3.87
N GLN A 95 -26.24 -14.77 -3.61
CA GLN A 95 -26.96 -13.84 -4.47
C GLN A 95 -26.68 -12.40 -4.07
N THR A 96 -26.58 -11.51 -5.06
CA THR A 96 -26.49 -10.05 -4.86
C THR A 96 -27.81 -9.50 -4.33
N SER A 97 -27.77 -8.43 -3.53
CA SER A 97 -28.98 -7.74 -3.01
C SER A 97 -29.94 -7.27 -4.10
N HIS A 98 -29.42 -7.04 -5.30
CA HIS A 98 -30.21 -6.68 -6.47
C HIS A 98 -30.00 -7.72 -7.57
N GLN A 99 -31.12 -8.29 -8.04
CA GLN A 99 -31.17 -9.06 -9.27
C GLN A 99 -32.31 -8.51 -10.13
N TYR A 100 -32.11 -8.49 -11.43
CA TYR A 100 -33.10 -8.05 -12.41
C TYR A 100 -33.41 -9.22 -13.35
N ASP A 101 -34.67 -9.35 -13.76
CA ASP A 101 -35.04 -10.31 -14.79
C ASP A 101 -34.60 -9.84 -16.20
N ASP A 102 -34.75 -10.72 -17.20
CA ASP A 102 -34.41 -10.41 -18.60
C ASP A 102 -35.21 -9.23 -19.19
N LYS A 103 -36.23 -8.76 -18.48
CA LYS A 103 -37.11 -7.64 -18.83
C LYS A 103 -36.80 -6.36 -18.03
N GLY A 104 -35.81 -6.39 -17.12
CA GLY A 104 -35.35 -5.25 -16.33
C GLY A 104 -36.11 -5.01 -15.03
N TYR A 105 -37.02 -5.89 -14.61
CA TYR A 105 -37.73 -5.78 -13.32
C TYR A 105 -36.91 -6.36 -12.18
N ARG A 106 -36.94 -5.71 -11.01
CA ARG A 106 -36.26 -6.21 -9.81
C ARG A 106 -36.91 -7.51 -9.36
N LYS A 107 -36.12 -8.57 -9.29
CA LYS A 107 -36.51 -9.87 -8.74
C LYS A 107 -36.24 -9.87 -7.24
N GLU A 108 -37.17 -10.40 -6.46
CA GLU A 108 -36.98 -10.63 -5.03
C GLU A 108 -35.80 -11.59 -4.82
N THR A 109 -34.85 -11.17 -3.99
CA THR A 109 -33.61 -11.92 -3.72
C THR A 109 -33.67 -12.58 -2.35
N ASN A 110 -32.78 -13.56 -2.11
CA ASN A 110 -32.62 -14.11 -0.76
C ASN A 110 -32.23 -13.03 0.26
N TYR A 111 -31.61 -11.94 -0.19
CA TYR A 111 -31.32 -10.77 0.64
C TYR A 111 -32.59 -10.07 1.14
N ASP A 112 -33.58 -9.85 0.27
CA ASP A 112 -34.84 -9.20 0.66
C ASP A 112 -35.58 -10.05 1.71
N LYS A 113 -35.62 -11.38 1.50
CA LYS A 113 -36.23 -12.32 2.46
C LYS A 113 -35.51 -12.35 3.80
N ALA A 114 -34.17 -12.36 3.79
CA ALA A 114 -33.38 -12.35 5.02
C ALA A 114 -33.51 -11.03 5.77
N ARG A 115 -33.52 -9.88 5.08
CA ARG A 115 -33.78 -8.57 5.68
C ARG A 115 -35.15 -8.53 6.35
N ASP A 116 -36.19 -8.96 5.65
CA ASP A 116 -37.56 -8.90 6.15
C ASP A 116 -37.77 -9.84 7.36
N LEU A 117 -37.09 -11.00 7.38
CA LEU A 117 -37.05 -11.90 8.54
C LEU A 117 -36.42 -11.21 9.75
N MET A 118 -35.23 -10.61 9.59
CA MET A 118 -34.50 -9.96 10.67
C MET A 118 -35.23 -8.72 11.21
N TRP A 119 -35.88 -7.96 10.33
CA TRP A 119 -36.74 -6.84 10.74
C TRP A 119 -37.92 -7.33 11.58
N ARG A 120 -38.60 -8.40 11.15
CA ARG A 120 -39.78 -8.92 11.84
C ARG A 120 -39.47 -9.56 13.18
N GLU A 121 -38.36 -10.29 13.28
CA GLU A 121 -38.04 -11.08 14.48
C GLU A 121 -37.21 -10.29 15.51
N GLU A 122 -36.26 -9.49 15.04
CA GLU A 122 -35.27 -8.83 15.91
C GLU A 122 -35.36 -7.29 15.85
N GLY A 123 -36.19 -6.73 14.95
CA GLY A 123 -36.27 -5.29 14.73
C GLY A 123 -34.98 -4.69 14.14
N LEU A 124 -34.12 -5.53 13.54
CA LEU A 124 -32.84 -5.12 12.98
C LEU A 124 -32.98 -4.81 11.50
N ASP A 125 -32.54 -3.62 11.09
CA ASP A 125 -32.47 -3.23 9.69
C ASP A 125 -31.13 -3.67 9.07
N MET A 126 -31.19 -4.17 7.84
CA MET A 126 -30.03 -4.60 7.06
C MET A 126 -29.98 -3.76 5.79
N TYR A 127 -28.92 -2.96 5.63
CA TYR A 127 -28.64 -2.26 4.38
C TYR A 127 -27.98 -3.18 3.36
N ASP A 128 -28.12 -2.82 2.09
CA ASP A 128 -27.66 -3.61 0.93
C ASP A 128 -26.16 -3.45 0.66
N HIS A 129 -25.51 -2.52 1.38
CA HIS A 129 -24.08 -2.26 1.32
C HIS A 129 -23.51 -2.03 2.71
N VAL A 130 -22.22 -2.35 2.86
CA VAL A 130 -21.41 -2.03 4.05
C VAL A 130 -20.33 -1.04 3.63
N ASN A 131 -20.22 0.06 4.37
CA ASN A 131 -19.21 1.08 4.10
C ASN A 131 -17.89 0.74 4.79
N PHE A 132 -16.81 0.71 4.02
CA PHE A 132 -15.46 0.49 4.50
C PHE A 132 -14.64 1.78 4.43
N THR A 133 -13.97 2.09 5.54
CA THR A 133 -12.94 3.11 5.64
C THR A 133 -11.57 2.45 5.57
N GLY A 134 -10.91 2.60 4.42
CA GLY A 134 -9.52 2.22 4.22
C GLY A 134 -8.58 3.27 4.80
N ARG A 135 -7.75 2.88 5.76
CA ARG A 135 -6.68 3.68 6.36
C ARG A 135 -5.35 3.22 5.79
N PHE A 136 -4.63 4.13 5.13
CA PHE A 136 -3.27 3.88 4.66
C PHE A 136 -2.30 4.57 5.60
N THR A 137 -1.30 3.84 6.09
CA THR A 137 -0.26 4.37 6.98
C THR A 137 1.05 3.64 6.74
N MET A 138 2.15 4.39 6.73
CA MET A 138 3.49 3.84 6.58
C MET A 138 4.41 4.56 7.54
N GLN A 139 5.10 3.79 8.36
CA GLN A 139 6.10 4.27 9.30
C GLN A 139 7.37 3.50 9.02
N ASN A 140 8.41 4.18 8.57
CA ASN A 140 9.62 3.48 8.19
C ASN A 140 10.85 4.23 8.70
N PHE A 141 11.70 3.49 9.40
CA PHE A 141 13.11 3.79 9.45
C PHE A 141 13.72 3.55 8.07
N LYS A 142 14.67 4.38 7.64
CA LYS A 142 15.38 4.19 6.38
C LYS A 142 16.88 4.22 6.59
N PHE A 143 17.55 3.31 5.91
CA PHE A 143 18.99 3.28 5.76
C PHE A 143 19.31 3.26 4.28
N LEU A 144 19.90 4.34 3.77
CA LEU A 144 20.17 4.52 2.35
C LEU A 144 21.62 4.93 2.13
N VAL A 145 22.18 4.53 1.00
CA VAL A 145 23.51 4.88 0.53
C VAL A 145 23.36 5.55 -0.83
N ASP A 146 23.79 6.81 -0.92
CA ASP A 146 23.88 7.55 -2.17
C ASP A 146 25.27 7.37 -2.76
N VAL A 147 25.34 6.77 -3.94
CA VAL A 147 26.57 6.59 -4.72
C VAL A 147 26.58 7.62 -5.85
N PHE A 148 27.66 8.39 -5.97
CA PHE A 148 27.86 9.43 -6.97
C PHE A 148 28.84 8.92 -8.03
N PRO A 149 28.37 8.33 -9.14
CA PRO A 149 29.23 7.65 -10.10
C PRO A 149 30.07 8.60 -10.97
N LEU A 150 29.66 9.87 -11.12
CA LEU A 150 30.32 10.83 -11.99
C LEU A 150 31.30 11.69 -11.17
N ALA A 151 32.60 11.58 -11.46
CA ALA A 151 33.65 12.32 -10.76
C ALA A 151 33.46 13.86 -10.87
N ASP A 152 33.03 14.33 -12.05
CA ASP A 152 32.86 15.77 -12.34
C ASP A 152 31.45 16.30 -12.01
N ASN A 153 30.46 15.41 -11.92
CA ASN A 153 29.06 15.78 -11.64
C ASN A 153 28.53 15.05 -10.40
N LYS A 154 28.89 15.57 -9.23
CA LYS A 154 28.46 15.06 -7.91
C LYS A 154 27.02 15.42 -7.53
N LYS A 155 26.19 15.84 -8.50
CA LYS A 155 24.78 16.16 -8.25
C LYS A 155 23.90 14.93 -8.44
N LEU A 156 24.21 14.13 -9.46
CA LEU A 156 23.50 12.89 -9.74
C LEU A 156 24.01 11.77 -8.83
N HIS A 157 23.07 11.06 -8.21
CA HIS A 157 23.37 9.93 -7.34
C HIS A 157 22.43 8.77 -7.61
N LEU A 158 22.97 7.57 -7.48
CA LEU A 158 22.22 6.33 -7.36
C LEU A 158 22.03 6.05 -5.87
N THR A 159 20.80 5.84 -5.43
CA THR A 159 20.48 5.49 -4.05
C THR A 159 20.15 4.02 -3.95
N VAL A 160 20.79 3.32 -3.02
CA VAL A 160 20.48 1.93 -2.66
C VAL A 160 20.31 1.81 -1.16
N GLY A 161 19.44 0.92 -0.70
CA GLY A 161 19.29 0.67 0.74
C GLY A 161 18.00 -0.05 1.08
N PHE A 162 17.48 0.20 2.27
CA PHE A 162 16.23 -0.40 2.72
C PHE A 162 15.45 0.51 3.65
N TYR A 163 14.15 0.27 3.68
CA TYR A 163 13.22 0.78 4.67
C TYR A 163 12.89 -0.35 5.63
N TRP A 164 12.82 -0.05 6.92
CA TRP A 164 12.44 -1.00 7.94
C TRP A 164 11.31 -0.41 8.78
N GLY A 165 10.21 -1.13 8.90
CA GLY A 165 9.03 -0.67 9.60
C GLY A 165 8.00 -1.76 9.82
N PRO A 166 6.80 -1.39 10.30
CA PRO A 166 5.69 -2.32 10.45
C PRO A 166 5.39 -3.06 9.14
N SER A 167 4.92 -4.29 9.28
CA SER A 167 4.45 -5.10 8.15
C SER A 167 3.11 -4.58 7.62
N GLU A 168 2.25 -4.06 8.50
CA GLU A 168 0.93 -3.55 8.14
C GLU A 168 1.06 -2.14 7.56
N ILE A 169 0.57 -1.97 6.33
CA ILE A 169 0.67 -0.71 5.57
C ILE A 169 -0.70 -0.08 5.29
N ALA A 170 -1.77 -0.86 5.48
CA ALA A 170 -3.13 -0.38 5.39
C ALA A 170 -4.09 -1.31 6.13
N ASP A 171 -5.18 -0.75 6.63
CA ASP A 171 -6.30 -1.48 7.22
C ASP A 171 -7.63 -0.99 6.61
N PHE A 172 -8.53 -1.91 6.30
CA PHE A 172 -9.89 -1.61 5.87
C PHE A 172 -10.83 -2.04 6.98
N LYS A 173 -11.54 -1.07 7.57
CA LYS A 173 -12.51 -1.32 8.65
C LYS A 173 -13.88 -0.83 8.25
N ASN A 174 -14.93 -1.49 8.72
CA ASN A 174 -16.30 -0.97 8.59
C ASN A 174 -16.41 0.39 9.29
N ASP A 175 -17.18 1.30 8.70
CA ASP A 175 -17.28 2.67 9.19
C ASP A 175 -17.84 2.68 10.62
N SER A 176 -17.25 3.52 11.48
CA SER A 176 -17.48 3.58 12.94
C SER A 176 -17.20 2.31 13.78
N GLY A 177 -16.78 1.19 13.17
CA GLY A 177 -16.56 -0.07 13.91
C GLY A 177 -17.84 -0.71 14.45
N TYR A 178 -19.01 -0.18 14.11
CA TYR A 178 -20.30 -0.81 14.38
C TYR A 178 -21.25 -0.39 13.26
N ASP A 179 -21.32 -1.24 12.23
CA ASP A 179 -22.31 -1.05 11.17
C ASP A 179 -23.51 -1.93 11.56
N GLY A 180 -24.69 -1.32 11.69
CA GLY A 180 -25.93 -2.03 12.02
C GLY A 180 -26.19 -3.21 11.07
N THR A 181 -25.78 -3.05 9.81
CA THR A 181 -25.82 -4.10 8.80
C THR A 181 -24.91 -5.28 9.14
N VAL A 182 -23.67 -5.02 9.58
CA VAL A 182 -22.71 -6.08 9.96
C VAL A 182 -23.18 -6.80 11.22
N ALA A 183 -23.78 -6.08 12.17
CA ALA A 183 -24.41 -6.67 13.35
C ALA A 183 -25.61 -7.55 12.96
N CYS A 184 -26.47 -7.07 12.06
CA CYS A 184 -27.61 -7.82 11.53
C CYS A 184 -27.16 -9.10 10.79
N ILE A 185 -26.14 -9.00 9.92
CA ILE A 185 -25.52 -10.16 9.25
C ILE A 185 -25.00 -11.18 10.27
N THR A 186 -24.35 -10.72 11.35
CA THR A 186 -23.81 -11.59 12.40
C THR A 186 -24.93 -12.32 13.15
N ALA A 187 -26.01 -11.62 13.51
CA ALA A 187 -27.18 -12.19 14.16
C ALA A 187 -27.89 -13.19 13.23
N TYR A 188 -28.10 -12.83 11.97
CA TYR A 188 -28.68 -13.69 10.94
C TYR A 188 -27.86 -14.98 10.76
N ASN A 189 -26.54 -14.89 10.63
CA ASN A 189 -25.68 -16.06 10.47
C ASN A 189 -25.67 -16.96 11.71
N THR A 190 -25.82 -16.39 12.91
CA THR A 190 -25.96 -17.16 14.15
C THR A 190 -27.27 -17.95 14.15
N LYS A 191 -28.39 -17.33 13.73
CA LYS A 191 -29.66 -18.03 13.52
C LYS A 191 -29.53 -19.11 12.45
N TYR A 192 -28.96 -18.77 11.31
CA TYR A 192 -28.70 -19.72 10.22
C TYR A 192 -27.88 -20.92 10.70
N ALA A 193 -26.84 -20.73 11.51
CA ALA A 193 -26.02 -21.82 12.03
C ALA A 193 -26.80 -22.75 12.96
N ASN A 194 -27.64 -22.18 13.85
CA ASN A 194 -28.38 -22.92 14.87
C ASN A 194 -29.74 -23.46 14.40
N ALA A 195 -30.24 -23.03 13.24
CA ALA A 195 -31.51 -23.47 12.69
C ALA A 195 -31.49 -24.95 12.27
N SER A 196 -32.66 -25.58 12.34
CA SER A 196 -32.88 -26.95 11.86
C SER A 196 -32.59 -27.05 10.34
N PRO A 197 -32.17 -28.21 9.80
CA PRO A 197 -31.97 -28.38 8.36
C PRO A 197 -33.18 -28.03 7.49
N ASP A 198 -34.38 -28.20 8.02
CA ASP A 198 -35.66 -27.96 7.32
C ASP A 198 -36.19 -26.52 7.48
N ASP A 199 -35.46 -25.67 8.20
CA ASP A 199 -35.87 -24.29 8.43
C ASP A 199 -35.73 -23.43 7.15
N VAL A 200 -36.68 -22.52 6.92
CA VAL A 200 -36.69 -21.62 5.76
C VAL A 200 -35.43 -20.78 5.65
N ILE A 201 -34.77 -20.47 6.78
CA ILE A 201 -33.50 -19.72 6.77
C ILE A 201 -32.37 -20.52 6.10
N LYS A 202 -32.42 -21.86 6.11
CA LYS A 202 -31.44 -22.71 5.44
C LYS A 202 -31.53 -22.62 3.92
N GLU A 203 -32.73 -22.39 3.39
CA GLU A 203 -32.98 -22.19 1.95
C GLU A 203 -32.37 -20.86 1.46
N TYR A 204 -32.37 -19.83 2.30
CA TYR A 204 -31.84 -18.51 1.94
C TYR A 204 -30.31 -18.49 1.88
N GLY A 205 -29.66 -19.31 2.70
CA GLY A 205 -28.20 -19.40 2.80
C GLY A 205 -27.58 -18.32 3.69
N PRO A 206 -26.25 -18.39 3.93
CA PRO A 206 -25.56 -17.44 4.80
C PRO A 206 -25.45 -16.05 4.19
N ALA A 207 -25.38 -15.03 5.04
CA ALA A 207 -25.23 -13.63 4.67
C ALA A 207 -23.79 -13.13 4.87
N GLY A 208 -23.33 -12.19 4.06
CA GLY A 208 -22.05 -11.51 4.27
C GLY A 208 -21.67 -10.58 3.14
N VAL A 209 -20.64 -9.76 3.35
CA VAL A 209 -20.11 -8.88 2.32
C VAL A 209 -19.34 -9.71 1.30
N ASN A 210 -19.52 -9.42 0.00
CA ASN A 210 -18.79 -10.15 -1.04
C ASN A 210 -17.27 -9.96 -0.88
N GLY A 211 -16.55 -11.03 -0.51
CA GLY A 211 -15.09 -11.03 -0.40
C GLY A 211 -14.36 -11.54 -1.63
N GLY A 212 -15.06 -12.16 -2.59
CA GLY A 212 -14.50 -12.80 -3.78
C GLY A 212 -14.83 -14.28 -3.88
N VAL A 213 -14.22 -14.98 -4.84
CA VAL A 213 -14.46 -16.41 -5.11
C VAL A 213 -13.18 -17.20 -4.89
N PHE A 214 -13.22 -18.34 -4.18
CA PHE A 214 -12.02 -19.16 -3.96
C PHE A 214 -11.44 -19.71 -5.28
N LYS A 215 -10.13 -19.52 -5.48
CA LYS A 215 -9.42 -20.04 -6.66
C LYS A 215 -9.16 -21.54 -6.59
N ASN A 216 -8.84 -22.02 -5.39
CA ASN A 216 -8.46 -23.40 -5.13
C ASN A 216 -9.21 -23.92 -3.90
N ASP A 217 -9.26 -25.24 -3.76
CA ASP A 217 -9.74 -25.88 -2.54
C ASP A 217 -8.81 -25.53 -1.37
N ILE A 218 -9.36 -24.90 -0.34
CA ILE A 218 -8.66 -24.70 0.93
C ILE A 218 -8.95 -25.91 1.81
N LYS A 219 -7.90 -26.55 2.29
CA LYS A 219 -7.97 -27.68 3.21
C LYS A 219 -7.48 -27.26 4.58
N ASP A 220 -8.09 -27.80 5.63
CA ASP A 220 -7.58 -27.65 6.99
C ASP A 220 -6.31 -28.48 7.22
N ALA A 221 -5.73 -28.37 8.41
CA ALA A 221 -4.53 -29.13 8.80
C ALA A 221 -4.74 -30.65 8.79
N SER A 222 -5.99 -31.14 8.76
CA SER A 222 -6.34 -32.56 8.63
C SER A 222 -6.58 -33.01 7.19
N GLY A 223 -6.43 -32.10 6.21
CA GLY A 223 -6.63 -32.38 4.79
C GLY A 223 -8.08 -32.33 4.33
N LYS A 224 -9.03 -31.96 5.21
CA LYS A 224 -10.45 -31.81 4.87
C LYS A 224 -10.66 -30.47 4.16
N VAL A 225 -11.34 -30.51 3.01
CA VAL A 225 -11.69 -29.29 2.26
C VAL A 225 -12.68 -28.47 3.09
N ILE A 226 -12.23 -27.31 3.56
CA ILE A 226 -13.03 -26.33 4.30
C ILE A 226 -13.66 -25.28 3.37
N HIS A 227 -13.01 -24.98 2.26
CA HIS A 227 -13.57 -24.14 1.19
C HIS A 227 -13.28 -24.75 -0.17
N LYS A 228 -14.29 -24.81 -1.03
CA LYS A 228 -14.16 -25.40 -2.36
C LYS A 228 -13.81 -24.32 -3.38
N ALA A 229 -12.98 -24.64 -4.36
CA ALA A 229 -12.75 -23.80 -5.52
C ALA A 229 -14.09 -23.44 -6.18
N GLY A 230 -14.29 -22.15 -6.48
CA GLY A 230 -15.52 -21.62 -7.06
C GLY A 230 -16.61 -21.23 -6.06
N SER A 231 -16.47 -21.50 -4.75
CA SER A 231 -17.43 -21.00 -3.77
C SER A 231 -17.17 -19.53 -3.42
N ASN A 232 -18.25 -18.77 -3.16
CA ASN A 232 -18.15 -17.39 -2.72
C ASN A 232 -17.58 -17.30 -1.29
N TYR A 233 -16.61 -16.42 -1.08
CA TYR A 233 -16.14 -16.05 0.24
C TYR A 233 -16.95 -14.86 0.74
N LEU A 234 -17.62 -15.05 1.87
CA LEU A 234 -18.43 -14.04 2.54
C LEU A 234 -17.63 -13.46 3.71
N LEU A 235 -17.30 -12.18 3.62
CA LEU A 235 -16.73 -11.42 4.73
C LEU A 235 -17.83 -11.16 5.75
N THR A 236 -17.63 -11.63 6.97
CA THR A 236 -18.58 -11.44 8.08
C THR A 236 -17.87 -10.78 9.27
N GLY A 237 -18.63 -10.12 10.15
CA GLY A 237 -18.08 -9.43 11.32
C GLY A 237 -17.57 -10.34 12.44
N GLY A 238 -17.65 -11.67 12.26
CA GLY A 238 -17.41 -12.66 13.31
C GLY A 238 -18.16 -12.33 14.61
N ASN A 239 -17.65 -12.80 15.75
CA ASN A 239 -18.23 -12.53 17.07
C ASN A 239 -18.06 -11.08 17.56
N LYS A 240 -17.37 -10.22 16.79
CA LYS A 240 -16.98 -8.86 17.21
C LYS A 240 -17.73 -7.76 16.45
N GLY A 241 -18.67 -8.11 15.57
CA GLY A 241 -19.48 -7.15 14.81
C GLY A 241 -18.68 -6.21 13.90
N THR A 242 -17.42 -6.55 13.61
CA THR A 242 -16.47 -5.70 12.88
C THR A 242 -15.73 -6.49 11.83
N ILE A 243 -15.63 -5.91 10.63
CA ILE A 243 -14.83 -6.48 9.55
C ILE A 243 -13.56 -5.64 9.44
N ASN A 244 -12.41 -6.25 9.75
CA ASN A 244 -11.10 -5.62 9.62
C ASN A 244 -10.20 -6.43 8.67
N VAL A 245 -9.87 -5.87 7.53
CA VAL A 245 -8.95 -6.47 6.56
C VAL A 245 -7.62 -5.72 6.59
N ALA A 246 -6.55 -6.40 7.01
CA ALA A 246 -5.22 -5.82 7.13
C ALA A 246 -4.36 -6.14 5.89
N VAL A 247 -3.72 -5.13 5.31
CA VAL A 247 -2.74 -5.28 4.22
C VAL A 247 -1.33 -5.35 4.82
N LYS A 248 -0.69 -6.51 4.69
CA LYS A 248 0.64 -6.78 5.22
C LYS A 248 1.69 -6.96 4.11
N THR A 249 2.89 -6.52 4.42
CA THR A 249 4.11 -6.59 3.59
C THR A 249 5.28 -7.01 4.47
N ASN A 250 6.47 -7.22 3.90
CA ASN A 250 7.64 -7.52 4.73
C ASN A 250 8.08 -6.29 5.54
N SER A 251 8.62 -6.51 6.74
CA SER A 251 9.12 -5.41 7.57
C SER A 251 10.30 -4.69 6.93
N ILE A 252 11.21 -5.42 6.27
CA ILE A 252 12.33 -4.87 5.52
C ILE A 252 11.94 -4.77 4.04
N LYS A 253 12.09 -3.58 3.48
CA LYS A 253 11.66 -3.21 2.14
C LYS A 253 12.88 -2.61 1.39
N PRO A 254 13.57 -3.40 0.55
CA PRO A 254 14.70 -2.91 -0.22
C PRO A 254 14.32 -1.71 -1.10
N PHE A 255 15.27 -0.84 -1.40
CA PHE A 255 15.06 0.39 -2.15
C PHE A 255 16.15 0.59 -3.20
N LEU A 256 15.72 1.03 -4.38
CA LEU A 256 16.58 1.47 -5.46
C LEU A 256 16.02 2.76 -6.07
N GLY A 257 16.85 3.79 -6.20
CA GLY A 257 16.43 5.05 -6.78
C GLY A 257 17.57 5.83 -7.41
N VAL A 258 17.21 6.87 -8.15
CA VAL A 258 18.12 7.85 -8.71
C VAL A 258 17.70 9.22 -8.20
N GLY A 259 18.67 10.05 -7.86
CA GLY A 259 18.39 11.39 -7.39
C GLY A 259 19.35 12.43 -7.94
N TYR A 260 18.93 13.67 -7.76
CA TYR A 260 19.68 14.86 -8.09
C TYR A 260 19.71 15.80 -6.89
N THR A 261 20.91 16.23 -6.50
CA THR A 261 21.15 17.14 -5.39
C THR A 261 21.82 18.41 -5.90
N SER A 262 21.32 19.58 -5.48
CA SER A 262 21.94 20.86 -5.83
C SER A 262 21.83 21.84 -4.67
N ILE A 263 22.73 22.83 -4.65
CA ILE A 263 22.67 23.96 -3.73
C ILE A 263 21.42 24.81 -4.01
N PHE A 264 20.81 25.36 -2.95
CA PHE A 264 19.60 26.18 -3.06
C PHE A 264 19.94 27.58 -3.60
N THR A 265 21.00 28.20 -3.08
CA THR A 265 21.50 29.48 -3.61
C THR A 265 23.01 29.58 -3.44
N LYS A 266 23.71 30.26 -4.36
CA LYS A 266 25.17 30.41 -4.31
C LYS A 266 25.66 31.14 -3.04
N LYS A 267 24.83 32.00 -2.45
CA LYS A 267 25.11 32.73 -1.20
C LYS A 267 25.02 31.87 0.06
N ARG A 268 24.32 30.73 0.00
CA ARG A 268 24.10 29.79 1.13
C ARG A 268 24.39 28.36 0.65
N PRO A 269 25.65 28.01 0.40
CA PRO A 269 26.03 26.68 -0.05
C PRO A 269 25.78 25.59 1.03
N ASP A 270 25.57 26.01 2.27
CA ASP A 270 25.16 25.21 3.42
C ASP A 270 23.73 24.66 3.32
N ILE A 271 22.90 25.23 2.44
CA ILE A 271 21.52 24.78 2.20
C ILE A 271 21.41 24.17 0.81
N LYS A 272 21.02 22.91 0.75
CA LYS A 272 20.85 22.13 -0.48
C LYS A 272 19.42 21.64 -0.59
N TRP A 273 19.02 21.26 -1.80
CA TRP A 273 17.81 20.50 -2.04
C TRP A 273 18.16 19.25 -2.82
N ALA A 274 17.37 18.20 -2.65
CA ALA A 274 17.50 16.98 -3.41
C ALA A 274 16.13 16.45 -3.82
N VAL A 275 16.07 15.85 -5.00
CA VAL A 275 14.93 15.06 -5.46
C VAL A 275 15.44 13.64 -5.71
N THR A 276 14.74 12.64 -5.17
CA THR A 276 15.03 11.23 -5.39
C THR A 276 13.77 10.54 -5.89
N GLY A 277 13.85 9.91 -7.05
CA GLY A 277 12.82 9.05 -7.60
C GLY A 277 13.30 7.60 -7.61
N GLY A 278 12.45 6.66 -7.23
CA GLY A 278 12.85 5.26 -7.12
C GLY A 278 11.70 4.31 -6.91
N VAL A 279 12.06 3.08 -6.60
CA VAL A 279 11.15 2.00 -6.27
C VAL A 279 11.54 1.36 -4.94
N MET A 280 10.55 1.24 -4.07
CA MET A 280 10.63 0.44 -2.85
C MET A 280 10.03 -0.93 -3.14
N PHE A 281 10.77 -1.98 -2.87
CA PHE A 281 10.32 -3.36 -3.03
C PHE A 281 9.67 -3.81 -1.73
N TRP A 282 8.42 -4.29 -1.80
CA TRP A 282 7.70 -4.78 -0.62
C TRP A 282 8.27 -6.08 -0.03
N GLY A 283 9.26 -6.68 -0.69
CA GLY A 283 9.84 -7.99 -0.35
C GLY A 283 8.95 -9.18 -0.74
N GLY A 284 7.93 -8.93 -1.56
CA GLY A 284 6.94 -9.91 -2.00
C GLY A 284 5.63 -9.22 -2.37
N THR A 285 4.62 -9.98 -2.78
CA THR A 285 3.29 -9.41 -3.05
C THR A 285 2.58 -9.06 -1.74
N PRO A 286 2.09 -7.82 -1.57
CA PRO A 286 1.27 -7.43 -0.43
C PRO A 286 0.10 -8.41 -0.21
N SER A 287 -0.02 -8.91 1.02
CA SER A 287 -1.04 -9.89 1.39
C SER A 287 -2.15 -9.24 2.19
N MET A 288 -3.41 -9.47 1.81
CA MET A 288 -4.57 -9.00 2.55
C MET A 288 -5.13 -10.12 3.40
N TYR A 289 -5.09 -9.92 4.71
CA TYR A 289 -5.62 -10.86 5.68
C TYR A 289 -6.98 -10.38 6.18
N THR A 290 -7.97 -11.27 6.09
CA THR A 290 -9.29 -11.05 6.68
C THR A 290 -9.27 -11.37 8.17
N PRO A 291 -10.32 -11.01 8.94
CA PRO A 291 -10.43 -11.39 10.35
C PRO A 291 -10.29 -12.89 10.58
N ASP A 292 -10.73 -13.69 9.61
CA ASP A 292 -10.71 -15.16 9.65
C ASP A 292 -9.34 -15.76 9.24
N GLY A 293 -8.34 -14.91 8.95
CA GLY A 293 -7.00 -15.33 8.56
C GLY A 293 -6.82 -15.72 7.10
N ILE A 294 -7.85 -15.56 6.26
CA ILE A 294 -7.79 -15.90 4.83
C ILE A 294 -6.98 -14.85 4.07
N ASN A 295 -6.10 -15.29 3.16
CA ASN A 295 -5.30 -14.40 2.33
C ASN A 295 -6.03 -14.07 1.02
N MET A 296 -6.72 -12.95 0.98
CA MET A 296 -7.53 -12.54 -0.18
C MET A 296 -6.69 -12.40 -1.45
N THR A 297 -5.42 -12.00 -1.36
CA THR A 297 -4.57 -11.77 -2.53
C THR A 297 -4.24 -13.08 -3.27
N LYS A 298 -4.02 -14.15 -2.50
CA LYS A 298 -3.59 -15.45 -3.02
C LYS A 298 -4.76 -16.36 -3.31
N ASP A 299 -5.72 -16.43 -2.38
CA ASP A 299 -6.68 -17.52 -2.33
C ASP A 299 -7.98 -17.21 -3.07
N LEU A 300 -8.24 -15.92 -3.37
CA LEU A 300 -9.50 -15.47 -3.96
C LEU A 300 -9.30 -14.81 -5.33
N ASN A 301 -10.26 -15.02 -6.24
CA ASN A 301 -10.48 -14.21 -7.42
C ASN A 301 -11.42 -13.06 -7.05
N ASN A 302 -10.87 -11.83 -7.02
CA ASN A 302 -11.51 -10.68 -6.39
C ASN A 302 -11.97 -9.65 -7.43
N GLU A 303 -12.76 -10.10 -8.41
CA GLU A 303 -13.23 -9.24 -9.51
C GLU A 303 -14.06 -8.04 -9.01
N GLY A 304 -14.69 -8.13 -7.83
CA GLY A 304 -15.40 -7.03 -7.17
C GLY A 304 -14.53 -6.04 -6.37
N TRP A 305 -13.31 -6.41 -6.00
CA TRP A 305 -12.40 -5.55 -5.23
C TRP A 305 -11.25 -5.06 -6.10
N SER A 306 -11.52 -4.03 -6.90
CA SER A 306 -10.53 -3.40 -7.80
C SER A 306 -9.18 -3.09 -7.10
N SER A 307 -9.22 -2.67 -5.84
CA SER A 307 -8.03 -2.39 -5.01
C SER A 307 -7.15 -3.63 -4.79
N VAL A 308 -7.75 -4.82 -4.64
CA VAL A 308 -7.03 -6.07 -4.42
C VAL A 308 -6.28 -6.50 -5.68
N SER A 309 -6.91 -6.36 -6.84
CA SER A 309 -6.30 -6.70 -8.13
C SER A 309 -5.07 -5.82 -8.42
N LEU A 310 -5.09 -4.55 -8.02
CA LEU A 310 -3.99 -3.60 -8.18
C LEU A 310 -2.84 -3.92 -7.21
N LEU A 311 -3.14 -4.16 -5.93
CA LEU A 311 -2.15 -4.56 -4.92
C LEU A 311 -1.44 -5.88 -5.26
N SER A 312 -2.16 -6.86 -5.84
CA SER A 312 -1.57 -8.13 -6.25
C SER A 312 -0.54 -8.00 -7.38
N LYS A 313 -0.67 -6.96 -8.22
CA LYS A 313 0.20 -6.68 -9.37
C LYS A 313 1.35 -5.72 -9.02
N LEU A 314 1.17 -4.92 -7.97
CA LEU A 314 2.17 -3.96 -7.49
C LEU A 314 3.12 -4.62 -6.47
N GLN A 315 4.10 -5.36 -6.99
CA GLN A 315 5.22 -5.88 -6.18
C GLN A 315 6.18 -4.78 -5.71
N VAL A 316 6.06 -3.59 -6.30
CA VAL A 316 6.87 -2.42 -6.01
C VAL A 316 5.99 -1.22 -5.69
N TYR A 317 6.51 -0.34 -4.85
CA TYR A 317 5.93 0.95 -4.53
C TYR A 317 6.78 2.05 -5.14
N PRO A 318 6.26 2.82 -6.12
CA PRO A 318 6.98 3.95 -6.67
C PRO A 318 7.10 5.06 -5.61
N THR A 319 8.31 5.55 -5.45
CA THR A 319 8.64 6.58 -4.46
C THR A 319 9.20 7.81 -5.14
N ILE A 320 8.69 8.97 -4.76
CA ILE A 320 9.29 10.26 -5.11
C ILE A 320 9.43 11.04 -3.81
N GLY A 321 10.63 11.53 -3.54
CA GLY A 321 10.96 12.29 -2.35
C GLY A 321 11.69 13.58 -2.70
N PHE A 322 11.27 14.67 -2.08
CA PHE A 322 11.95 15.95 -2.04
C PHE A 322 12.59 16.13 -0.66
N ARG A 323 13.79 16.68 -0.62
CA ARG A 323 14.55 16.91 0.62
C ARG A 323 15.12 18.31 0.62
N VAL A 324 14.99 18.99 1.76
CA VAL A 324 15.74 20.21 2.07
C VAL A 324 16.81 19.83 3.07
N ILE A 325 18.06 20.08 2.72
CA ILE A 325 19.24 19.62 3.46
C ILE A 325 19.99 20.84 3.98
N LYS A 326 20.40 20.79 5.24
CA LYS A 326 21.23 21.78 5.92
C LYS A 326 22.48 21.09 6.43
N ASN A 327 23.64 21.56 5.98
CA ASN A 327 24.91 21.16 6.56
C ASN A 327 25.10 21.83 7.93
N ILE A 328 25.44 21.06 8.95
CA ILE A 328 25.63 21.56 10.33
C ILE A 328 27.11 21.80 10.63
N PHE A 329 27.98 20.88 10.23
CA PHE A 329 29.43 20.99 10.34
C PHE A 329 30.09 20.13 9.27
#